data_AF-A0A2E2TI44-F1
#
_entry.id   AF-A0A2E2TI44-F1
#
_cell.length_a   1.000
_cell.length_b   1.000
_cell.length_c   1.000
_cell.angle_alpha   90.00
_cell.angle_beta   90.00
_cell.angle_gamma   90.00
#
_symmetry.space_group_name_H-M   'P 1'
#
loop_
_entity.id
_entity.type
_entity.pdbx_description
1 polymer ?
#
loop_
_entity_poly.entity_id
_entity_poly.type
_entity_poly.pdbx_seq_one_letter_code
_entity_poly.pdbx_strand_id
1 'polypeptide(L)'
;MPQILRHDGVPFVVYTYRELVTAKKYNLLKRELEMLAREHGANARFYIYPDGDLEAIFSQEEGYLLGENIWQHFGNPANLIYCEALADGENALLVVVKQGSIYLDSQLPLINLLDEFFNLIGDENQYDIYVYGDVPLAETATEEKFAFDAGLVNSFNVLESSAYLTLETDETLKLLPIDKAIDELPRQKSNLFKIAVVLIFLFAIGYGIWSTLQTKTQISTGITTQPNQTRQVTQNPYAGYIKALQTPAPSEQLRTILARIKTLLTIPGWTPVQMNLKGQSAIFDLQGVGGNTALLMGWVKEKKADLEIKNSKASIIYTLNIPSRTRPTNIYNLRDTVSMLYDALAEIFPESNVSIGKPEKHQVYNSVIIKFSFNDVSMQILALLADELKGFPVVINAFSLNQIDHGMVSGNIELEILGAEA
;
A
#
# COMPACT_ATOMS: atom_id res chain seq x y z
N MET A 1 18.00 7.85 14.17
CA MET A 1 17.77 9.10 13.42
C MET A 1 18.51 10.21 14.15
N PRO A 2 19.11 11.18 13.46
CA PRO A 2 19.87 12.23 14.13
C PRO A 2 18.95 13.27 14.78
N GLN A 3 19.47 13.92 15.82
CA GLN A 3 18.87 15.08 16.46
C GLN A 3 19.83 16.27 16.35
N ILE A 4 19.29 17.48 16.34
CA ILE A 4 20.02 18.74 16.28
C ILE A 4 19.80 19.47 17.59
N LEU A 5 20.89 19.72 18.30
CA LEU A 5 20.84 20.50 19.54
C LEU A 5 21.00 21.97 19.20
N ARG A 6 19.98 22.77 19.56
CA ARG A 6 20.10 24.21 19.52
C ARG A 6 21.05 24.69 20.62
N HIS A 7 21.59 25.90 20.49
CA HIS A 7 22.57 26.49 21.41
C HIS A 7 22.09 26.55 22.88
N ASP A 8 20.78 26.59 23.13
CA ASP A 8 20.15 26.57 24.45
C ASP A 8 19.95 25.16 25.01
N GLY A 9 20.38 24.13 24.28
CA GLY A 9 20.29 22.72 24.65
C GLY A 9 18.96 22.05 24.27
N VAL A 10 18.06 22.76 23.58
CA VAL A 10 16.80 22.18 23.11
C VAL A 10 17.06 21.22 21.95
N PRO A 11 16.64 19.94 22.05
CA PRO A 11 16.79 18.97 20.97
C PRO A 11 15.63 19.05 19.97
N PHE A 12 15.97 19.19 18.69
CA PHE A 12 15.05 19.05 17.58
C PHE A 12 15.37 17.78 16.79
N VAL A 13 14.35 16.98 16.51
CA VAL A 13 14.49 15.73 15.78
C VAL A 13 14.24 15.97 14.30
N VAL A 14 15.08 15.34 13.47
CA VAL A 14 15.02 15.39 12.01
C VAL A 14 15.04 13.98 11.42
N TYR A 15 14.68 13.84 10.15
CA TYR A 15 14.54 12.56 9.45
C TYR A 15 13.60 11.61 10.17
N THR A 16 12.44 12.11 10.58
CA THR A 16 11.48 11.31 11.33
C THR A 16 10.78 10.29 10.42
N TYR A 17 10.52 9.09 10.93
CA TYR A 17 9.70 8.12 10.20
C TYR A 17 8.23 8.46 10.40
N ARG A 18 7.48 8.55 9.31
CA ARG A 18 6.07 8.96 9.30
C ARG A 18 5.26 7.92 8.58
N GLU A 19 4.13 7.54 9.15
CA GLU A 19 3.21 6.59 8.54
C GLU A 19 1.75 6.96 8.84
N LEU A 20 0.90 6.88 7.81
CA LEU A 20 -0.55 7.01 7.96
C LEU A 20 -1.14 5.66 8.38
N VAL A 21 -1.64 5.59 9.60
CA VAL A 21 -2.27 4.40 10.16
C VAL A 21 -3.78 4.58 10.17
N THR A 22 -4.49 3.75 9.41
CA THR A 22 -5.95 3.81 9.30
C THR A 22 -6.65 3.48 10.63
N ALA A 23 -7.81 4.09 10.87
CA ALA A 23 -8.63 3.87 12.06
C ALA A 23 -8.95 2.37 12.32
N LYS A 24 -8.24 1.75 13.26
CA LYS A 24 -8.48 0.37 13.74
C LYS A 24 -9.09 0.39 15.14
N LYS A 25 -9.59 -0.77 15.60
CA LYS A 25 -9.96 -0.95 17.02
C LYS A 25 -8.75 -0.61 17.90
N TYR A 26 -8.95 0.14 18.99
CA TYR A 26 -7.87 0.65 19.85
C TYR A 26 -6.78 -0.40 20.21
N ASN A 27 -7.16 -1.64 20.54
CA ASN A 27 -6.20 -2.69 20.87
C ASN A 27 -5.33 -3.15 19.68
N LEU A 28 -5.90 -3.14 18.47
CA LEU A 28 -5.15 -3.47 17.25
C LEU A 28 -4.22 -2.31 16.87
N LEU A 29 -4.75 -1.08 16.94
CA LEU A 29 -3.98 0.14 16.73
C LEU A 29 -2.78 0.22 17.68
N LYS A 30 -3.02 0.03 18.99
CA LYS A 30 -1.96 -0.01 20.00
C LYS A 30 -0.87 -1.03 19.64
N ARG A 31 -1.23 -2.26 19.27
CA ARG A 31 -0.27 -3.32 18.94
C ARG A 31 0.56 -2.98 17.70
N GLU A 32 -0.05 -2.33 16.72
CA GLU A 32 0.61 -1.88 15.50
C GLU A 32 1.57 -0.71 15.78
N LEU A 33 1.14 0.30 16.52
CA LEU A 33 1.99 1.41 16.94
C LEU A 33 3.19 0.94 17.78
N GLU A 34 3.00 -0.04 18.67
CA GLU A 34 4.08 -0.69 19.41
C GLU A 34 5.04 -1.48 18.50
N MET A 35 4.55 -2.03 17.37
CA MET A 35 5.38 -2.73 16.40
C MET A 35 6.24 -1.74 15.62
N LEU A 36 5.61 -0.69 15.08
CA LEU A 36 6.29 0.39 14.38
C LEU A 36 7.33 1.09 15.26
N ALA A 37 7.00 1.33 16.53
CA ALA A 37 7.96 1.90 17.49
C ALA A 37 9.20 1.03 17.69
N ARG A 38 9.08 -0.30 17.68
CA ARG A 38 10.24 -1.19 17.79
C ARG A 38 11.17 -1.11 16.59
N GLU A 39 10.62 -0.84 15.41
CA GLU A 39 11.37 -0.80 14.15
C GLU A 39 11.96 0.59 13.89
N HIS A 40 11.19 1.65 14.18
CA HIS A 40 11.52 3.01 13.76
C HIS A 40 11.91 3.96 14.90
N GLY A 41 11.52 3.66 16.15
CA GLY A 41 11.85 4.54 17.28
C GLY A 41 10.95 4.40 18.49
N ALA A 42 11.55 4.37 19.69
CA ALA A 42 10.80 4.25 20.94
C ALA A 42 10.05 5.54 21.33
N ASN A 43 10.34 6.67 20.68
CA ASN A 43 9.64 7.94 20.89
C ASN A 43 8.72 8.22 19.71
N ALA A 44 7.51 8.67 20.00
CA ALA A 44 6.48 8.88 19.01
C ALA A 44 5.61 10.10 19.29
N ARG A 45 4.97 10.59 18.24
CA ARG A 45 3.87 11.56 18.28
C ARG A 45 2.78 11.12 17.31
N PHE A 46 1.54 11.37 17.69
CA PHE A 46 0.39 10.95 16.91
C PHE A 46 -0.56 12.12 16.64
N TYR A 47 -0.96 12.30 15.39
CA TYR A 47 -1.97 13.27 14.99
C TYR A 47 -3.18 12.55 14.41
N ILE A 48 -4.38 12.97 14.81
CA ILE A 48 -5.63 12.39 14.30
C ILE A 48 -6.24 13.36 13.31
N TYR A 49 -6.43 12.90 12.09
CA TYR A 49 -7.14 13.64 11.05
C TYR A 49 -8.66 13.55 11.21
N PRO A 50 -9.42 14.49 10.62
CA PRO A 50 -10.88 14.52 10.73
C PRO A 50 -11.62 13.27 10.21
N ASP A 51 -11.03 12.56 9.25
CA ASP A 51 -11.53 11.28 8.71
C ASP A 51 -11.30 10.09 9.68
N GLY A 52 -10.51 10.30 10.73
CA GLY A 52 -10.17 9.33 11.75
C GLY A 52 -8.85 8.62 11.53
N ASP A 53 -8.13 8.93 10.45
CA ASP A 53 -6.80 8.39 10.21
C ASP A 53 -5.78 9.01 11.16
N LEU A 54 -4.73 8.25 11.45
CA LEU A 54 -3.71 8.61 12.43
C LEU A 54 -2.36 8.79 11.71
N GLU A 55 -1.81 9.99 11.71
CA GLU A 55 -0.39 10.15 11.38
C GLU A 55 0.45 9.73 12.57
N ALA A 56 1.33 8.76 12.37
CA ALA A 56 2.24 8.26 13.37
C ALA A 56 3.68 8.63 13.02
N ILE A 57 4.32 9.37 13.92
CA ILE A 57 5.67 9.90 13.73
C ILE A 57 6.56 9.27 14.78
N PHE A 58 7.68 8.67 14.35
CA PHE A 58 8.59 7.92 15.21
C PHE A 58 10.03 8.42 15.10
N SER A 59 10.76 8.36 16.21
CA SER A 59 12.21 8.55 16.27
C SER A 59 12.86 7.76 17.40
N GLN A 60 14.14 7.45 17.20
CA GLN A 60 15.00 6.86 18.23
C GLN A 60 15.37 7.89 19.31
N GLU A 61 15.45 9.17 18.94
CA GLU A 61 15.85 10.26 19.83
C GLU A 61 14.62 10.97 20.40
N GLU A 62 14.77 11.54 21.60
CA GLU A 62 13.77 12.44 22.19
C GLU A 62 13.96 13.87 21.66
N GLY A 63 12.88 14.63 21.56
CA GLY A 63 12.95 16.05 21.21
C GLY A 63 11.70 16.58 20.54
N TYR A 64 11.79 17.80 20.02
CA TYR A 64 10.70 18.46 19.31
C TYR A 64 10.81 18.19 17.81
N LEU A 65 9.69 17.97 17.15
CA LEU A 65 9.65 17.74 15.70
C LEU A 65 10.05 19.01 14.95
N LEU A 66 11.20 19.01 14.25
CA LEU A 66 11.72 20.24 13.62
C LEU A 66 10.76 20.79 12.56
N GLY A 67 10.28 19.91 11.65
CA GLY A 67 9.45 20.29 10.52
C GLY A 67 8.18 21.02 10.95
N GLU A 68 7.49 20.46 11.95
CA GLU A 68 6.26 21.00 12.51
C GLU A 68 6.48 22.33 13.25
N ASN A 69 7.58 22.46 14.01
CA ASN A 69 7.88 23.72 14.69
C ASN A 69 8.15 24.84 13.67
N ILE A 70 8.90 24.55 12.60
CA ILE A 70 9.13 25.49 11.49
C ILE A 70 7.81 25.83 10.78
N TRP A 71 7.01 24.82 10.48
CA TRP A 71 5.74 25.00 9.79
C TRP A 71 4.77 25.87 10.60
N GLN A 72 4.67 25.64 11.91
CA GLN A 72 3.87 26.44 12.84
C GLN A 72 4.41 27.87 12.97
N HIS A 73 5.74 28.05 13.00
CA HIS A 73 6.37 29.37 13.07
C HIS A 73 5.95 30.29 11.91
N PHE A 74 5.82 29.73 10.70
CA PHE A 74 5.37 30.47 9.51
C PHE A 74 3.84 30.49 9.32
N GLY A 75 3.06 30.06 10.31
CA GLY A 75 1.59 30.14 10.27
C GLY A 75 0.91 29.01 9.50
N ASN A 76 1.56 27.85 9.38
CA ASN A 76 1.04 26.65 8.74
C ASN A 76 0.62 26.80 7.25
N PRO A 77 1.46 27.36 6.36
CA PRO A 77 1.13 27.44 4.93
C PRO A 77 0.99 26.04 4.31
N ALA A 78 0.13 25.90 3.31
CA ALA A 78 -0.12 24.60 2.68
C ALA A 78 1.14 24.03 2.00
N ASN A 79 1.97 24.89 1.39
CA ASN A 79 3.20 24.49 0.75
C ASN A 79 4.33 25.43 1.20
N LEU A 80 5.40 24.87 1.78
CA LEU A 80 6.52 25.61 2.35
C LEU A 80 7.82 25.00 1.85
N ILE A 81 8.80 25.83 1.52
CA ILE A 81 10.21 25.43 1.48
C ILE A 81 10.97 26.35 2.43
N TYR A 82 11.43 25.82 3.55
CA TYR A 82 12.32 26.52 4.46
C TYR A 82 13.73 25.94 4.33
N CYS A 83 14.70 26.80 4.04
CA CYS A 83 16.11 26.42 3.90
C CYS A 83 17.01 27.37 4.68
N GLU A 84 17.77 26.86 5.64
CA GLU A 84 18.61 27.67 6.50
C GLU A 84 20.01 27.08 6.64
N ALA A 85 21.04 27.84 6.28
CA ALA A 85 22.43 27.44 6.55
C ALA A 85 22.71 27.45 8.05
N LEU A 86 23.32 26.37 8.55
CA LEU A 86 23.73 26.24 9.93
C LEU A 86 25.06 26.98 10.19
N ALA A 87 25.34 27.26 11.46
CA ALA A 87 26.52 28.02 11.88
C ALA A 87 27.86 27.32 11.60
N ASP A 88 27.84 26.03 11.26
CA ASP A 88 29.03 25.29 10.84
C ASP A 88 29.51 25.66 9.43
N GLY A 89 28.65 26.30 8.62
CA GLY A 89 28.95 26.70 7.24
C GLY A 89 29.02 25.53 6.25
N GLU A 90 28.71 24.31 6.68
CA GLU A 90 28.79 23.11 5.84
C GLU A 90 27.42 22.45 5.66
N ASN A 91 26.51 22.62 6.63
CA ASN A 91 25.19 22.01 6.63
C ASN A 91 24.09 23.07 6.56
N ALA A 92 22.91 22.63 6.13
CA ALA A 92 21.69 23.40 6.17
C ALA A 92 20.52 22.56 6.67
N LEU A 93 19.54 23.24 7.26
CA LEU A 93 18.21 22.70 7.51
C LEU A 93 17.38 22.86 6.25
N LEU A 94 16.69 21.80 5.85
CA LEU A 94 15.71 21.83 4.79
C LEU A 94 14.40 21.24 5.31
N VAL A 95 13.35 22.07 5.32
CA VAL A 95 11.98 21.64 5.64
C VAL A 95 11.11 21.91 4.44
N VAL A 96 10.43 20.87 3.95
CA VAL A 96 9.47 20.95 2.85
C VAL A 96 8.11 20.52 3.36
N VAL A 97 7.12 21.38 3.22
CA VAL A 97 5.71 21.09 3.48
C VAL A 97 5.01 20.99 2.14
N LYS A 98 4.23 19.94 1.93
CA LYS A 98 3.37 19.76 0.75
C LYS A 98 1.94 19.51 1.19
N GLN A 99 1.00 20.30 0.68
CA GLN A 99 -0.43 20.17 0.96
C GLN A 99 -0.77 20.09 2.46
N GLY A 100 -0.03 20.81 3.29
CA GLY A 100 -0.20 20.86 4.74
C GLY A 100 0.34 19.63 5.48
N SER A 101 1.27 18.89 4.89
CA SER A 101 1.98 17.78 5.54
C SER A 101 3.49 17.94 5.38
N ILE A 102 4.26 17.57 6.41
CA ILE A 102 5.74 17.61 6.33
C ILE A 102 6.21 16.51 5.38
N TYR A 103 6.76 16.91 4.23
CA TYR A 103 7.33 16.00 3.24
C TYR A 103 8.79 15.68 3.55
N LEU A 104 9.54 16.67 4.01
CA LEU A 104 10.96 16.53 4.36
C LEU A 104 11.30 17.41 5.56
N ASP A 105 12.06 16.87 6.51
CA ASP A 105 12.61 17.57 7.68
C ASP A 105 14.07 17.13 7.94
N SER A 106 15.03 17.72 7.21
CA SER A 106 16.40 17.19 7.15
C SER A 106 17.48 18.21 7.53
N GLN A 107 18.62 17.68 7.99
CA GLN A 107 19.90 18.40 8.04
C GLN A 107 20.83 17.79 7.01
N LEU A 108 21.17 18.53 5.97
CA LEU A 108 21.94 18.06 4.83
C LEU A 108 23.19 18.92 4.63
N PRO A 109 24.27 18.34 4.09
CA PRO A 109 25.38 19.13 3.57
C PRO A 109 24.90 20.10 2.49
N LEU A 110 25.41 21.34 2.47
CA LEU A 110 25.03 22.39 1.51
C LEU A 110 25.16 21.92 0.05
N ILE A 111 26.18 21.10 -0.24
CA ILE A 111 26.44 20.55 -1.57
C ILE A 111 25.32 19.61 -2.08
N ASN A 112 24.54 19.00 -1.17
CA ASN A 112 23.46 18.09 -1.52
C ASN A 112 22.10 18.81 -1.71
N LEU A 113 22.00 20.10 -1.35
CA LEU A 113 20.72 20.82 -1.43
C LEU A 113 20.19 20.93 -2.86
N LEU A 114 21.08 21.05 -3.85
CA LEU A 114 20.66 21.16 -5.25
C LEU A 114 19.91 19.91 -5.72
N ASP A 115 20.37 18.72 -5.33
CA ASP A 115 19.72 17.45 -5.68
C ASP A 115 18.29 17.40 -5.11
N GLU A 116 18.11 17.87 -3.86
CA GLU A 116 16.79 17.96 -3.25
C GLU A 116 15.89 18.98 -3.95
N PHE A 117 16.42 20.15 -4.33
CA PHE A 117 15.65 21.14 -5.08
C PHE A 117 15.22 20.63 -6.45
N PHE A 118 16.06 19.88 -7.15
CA PHE A 118 15.69 19.27 -8.44
C PHE A 118 14.52 18.30 -8.31
N ASN A 119 14.44 17.55 -7.21
CA ASN A 119 13.31 16.65 -6.93
C ASN A 119 11.98 17.41 -6.71
N LEU A 120 12.03 18.70 -6.39
CA LEU A 120 10.85 19.54 -6.19
C LEU A 120 10.33 20.23 -7.47
N ILE A 121 11.12 20.26 -8.56
CA ILE A 121 10.74 20.93 -9.81
C ILE A 121 9.58 20.22 -10.53
N GLY A 122 9.44 18.91 -10.36
CA GLY A 122 8.36 18.12 -10.98
C GLY A 122 6.98 18.31 -10.35
N ASP A 123 6.87 19.12 -9.29
CA ASP A 123 5.63 19.36 -8.58
C ASP A 123 4.77 20.43 -9.29
N GLU A 124 3.45 20.40 -9.10
CA GLU A 124 2.53 21.42 -9.63
C GLU A 124 2.17 22.49 -8.58
N ASN A 125 2.64 22.31 -7.34
CA ASN A 125 2.33 23.19 -6.22
C ASN A 125 3.18 24.46 -6.22
N GLN A 126 2.55 25.58 -5.84
CA GLN A 126 3.25 26.83 -5.53
C GLN A 126 3.68 26.87 -4.06
N TYR A 127 4.93 27.25 -3.80
CA TYR A 127 5.56 27.23 -2.49
C TYR A 127 5.80 28.63 -1.93
N ASP A 128 5.59 28.80 -0.63
CA ASP A 128 6.16 29.90 0.13
C ASP A 128 7.59 29.52 0.55
N ILE A 129 8.57 30.24 0.02
CA ILE A 129 9.99 29.93 0.20
C ILE A 129 10.59 30.90 1.21
N TYR A 130 11.26 30.36 2.22
CA TYR A 130 11.96 31.10 3.25
C TYR A 130 13.42 30.65 3.31
N VAL A 131 14.35 31.58 3.15
CA VAL A 131 15.78 31.28 3.15
C VAL A 131 16.55 32.11 4.18
N TYR A 132 17.49 31.49 4.88
CA TYR A 132 18.43 32.19 5.76
C TYR A 132 19.87 31.71 5.55
N GLY A 133 20.82 32.64 5.61
CA GLY A 133 22.24 32.36 5.47
C GLY A 133 22.67 32.07 4.02
N ASP A 134 23.88 31.52 3.88
CA ASP A 134 24.46 31.25 2.56
C ASP A 134 24.07 29.88 2.03
N VAL A 135 22.82 29.80 1.54
CA VAL A 135 22.28 28.61 0.87
C VAL A 135 22.35 28.78 -0.67
N PRO A 136 22.47 27.69 -1.44
CA PRO A 136 22.52 27.70 -2.90
C PRO A 136 21.13 27.89 -3.55
N LEU A 137 20.28 28.71 -2.93
CA LEU A 137 18.91 29.01 -3.36
C LEU A 137 18.68 30.54 -3.36
N ALA A 138 18.10 31.06 -4.43
CA ALA A 138 17.79 32.46 -4.62
C ALA A 138 16.47 32.64 -5.38
N GLU A 139 15.89 33.84 -5.30
CA GLU A 139 14.68 34.20 -6.06
C GLU A 139 14.94 34.24 -7.57
N THR A 140 16.16 34.64 -7.96
CA THR A 140 16.60 34.68 -9.36
C THR A 140 17.87 33.89 -9.52
N ALA A 141 17.94 33.09 -10.59
CA ALA A 141 19.09 32.22 -10.84
C ALA A 141 20.37 33.04 -11.06
N THR A 142 21.46 32.62 -10.42
CA THR A 142 22.80 33.18 -10.62
C THR A 142 23.78 32.05 -10.95
N GLU A 143 25.06 32.37 -11.17
CA GLU A 143 26.09 31.33 -11.42
C GLU A 143 26.25 30.36 -10.23
N GLU A 144 25.94 30.80 -9.01
CA GLU A 144 26.19 30.05 -7.78
C GLU A 144 24.90 29.60 -7.07
N LYS A 145 23.74 30.16 -7.43
CA LYS A 145 22.47 29.89 -6.75
C LYS A 145 21.39 29.44 -7.72
N PHE A 146 20.72 28.37 -7.33
CA PHE A 146 19.54 27.85 -8.01
C PHE A 146 18.33 28.74 -7.75
N ALA A 147 17.40 28.80 -8.69
CA ALA A 147 16.09 29.42 -8.51
C ALA A 147 15.01 28.52 -9.11
N PHE A 148 13.89 28.41 -8.41
CA PHE A 148 12.71 27.72 -8.92
C PHE A 148 12.05 28.51 -10.04
N ASP A 149 11.35 27.81 -10.93
CA ASP A 149 10.51 28.46 -11.92
C ASP A 149 9.43 29.32 -11.24
N ALA A 150 9.15 30.50 -11.79
CA ALA A 150 8.17 31.43 -11.22
C ALA A 150 6.76 30.82 -11.06
N GLY A 151 6.44 29.77 -11.82
CA GLY A 151 5.20 29.01 -11.68
C GLY A 151 5.09 28.21 -10.38
N LEU A 152 6.21 27.89 -9.73
CA LEU A 152 6.31 27.11 -8.49
C LEU A 152 6.51 27.98 -7.24
N VAL A 153 6.70 29.29 -7.40
CA VAL A 153 6.99 30.21 -6.29
C VAL A 153 5.78 31.10 -6.03
N ASN A 154 5.15 30.95 -4.87
CA ASN A 154 4.11 31.86 -4.40
C ASN A 154 4.74 33.12 -3.78
N SER A 155 5.73 32.93 -2.91
CA SER A 155 6.51 34.01 -2.31
C SER A 155 7.95 33.55 -2.05
N PHE A 156 8.90 34.48 -2.10
CA PHE A 156 10.31 34.22 -1.77
C PHE A 156 10.78 35.24 -0.73
N ASN A 157 11.15 34.75 0.45
CA ASN A 157 11.44 35.57 1.62
C ASN A 157 12.85 35.27 2.12
N VAL A 158 13.76 36.24 2.02
CA VAL A 158 15.07 36.17 2.67
C VAL A 158 14.93 36.67 4.10
N LEU A 159 15.20 35.82 5.07
CA LEU A 159 15.08 36.12 6.49
C LEU A 159 16.26 36.99 6.96
N GLU A 160 15.99 37.97 7.82
CA GLU A 160 17.04 38.81 8.43
C GLU A 160 17.79 38.09 9.57
N SER A 161 17.14 37.12 10.21
CA SER A 161 17.67 36.33 11.31
C SER A 161 17.26 34.87 11.21
N SER A 162 18.05 33.98 11.80
CA SER A 162 17.75 32.55 11.91
C SER A 162 16.40 32.31 12.58
N ALA A 163 15.51 31.61 11.86
CA ALA A 163 14.26 31.13 12.45
C ALA A 163 14.56 30.00 13.44
N TYR A 164 15.49 29.10 13.10
CA TYR A 164 15.87 27.97 13.94
C TYR A 164 16.31 28.39 15.36
N LEU A 165 17.13 29.43 15.45
CA LEU A 165 17.61 29.94 16.75
C LEU A 165 16.51 30.56 17.60
N THR A 166 15.39 30.96 17.00
CA THR A 166 14.27 31.65 17.66
C THR A 166 12.98 30.83 17.71
N LEU A 167 12.98 29.59 17.19
CA LEU A 167 11.84 28.68 17.22
C LEU A 167 11.27 28.53 18.64
N GLU A 168 9.99 28.85 18.79
CA GLU A 168 9.27 28.52 20.02
C GLU A 168 9.03 27.01 20.07
N THR A 169 9.22 26.41 21.25
CA THR A 169 8.94 24.98 21.45
C THR A 169 7.52 24.80 21.96
N ASP A 170 6.73 24.01 21.24
CA ASP A 170 5.40 23.59 21.68
C ASP A 170 5.45 22.15 22.24
N GLU A 171 4.99 21.96 23.48
CA GLU A 171 4.90 20.61 24.09
C GLU A 171 4.02 19.67 23.27
N THR A 172 3.08 20.21 22.48
CA THR A 172 2.26 19.41 21.58
C THR A 172 3.00 18.89 20.35
N LEU A 173 4.23 19.35 20.10
CA LEU A 173 5.11 18.89 19.02
C LEU A 173 6.29 18.05 19.54
N LYS A 174 6.28 17.73 20.83
CA LYS A 174 7.34 16.93 21.46
C LYS A 174 7.09 15.45 21.26
N LEU A 175 8.11 14.73 20.80
CA LEU A 175 8.09 13.26 20.80
C LEU A 175 8.08 12.74 22.23
N LEU A 176 7.17 11.81 22.52
CA LEU A 176 7.03 11.18 23.81
C LEU A 176 7.39 9.70 23.74
N PRO A 177 7.86 9.07 24.82
CA PRO A 177 7.97 7.62 24.88
C PRO A 177 6.65 6.96 24.45
N ILE A 178 6.74 5.89 23.66
CA ILE A 178 5.60 5.25 22.99
C ILE A 178 4.42 4.97 23.92
N ASP A 179 4.68 4.50 25.14
CA ASP A 179 3.64 4.22 26.13
C ASP A 179 2.82 5.47 26.48
N LYS A 180 3.49 6.61 26.63
CA LYS A 180 2.85 7.90 26.91
C LYS A 180 2.12 8.44 25.68
N ALA A 181 2.74 8.34 24.50
CA ALA A 181 2.12 8.77 23.25
C ALA A 181 0.79 8.01 22.99
N ILE A 182 0.76 6.70 23.22
CA ILE A 182 -0.44 5.87 23.05
C ILE A 182 -1.53 6.22 24.09
N ASP A 183 -1.14 6.62 25.29
CA ASP A 183 -2.08 7.04 26.33
C ASP A 183 -2.74 8.39 26.03
N GLU A 184 -2.10 9.25 25.23
CA GLU A 184 -2.70 10.50 24.72
C GLU A 184 -3.77 10.26 23.64
N LEU A 185 -3.79 9.09 23.01
CA LEU A 185 -4.81 8.78 22.01
C LEU A 185 -6.21 8.72 22.65
N PRO A 186 -7.22 9.38 22.05
CA PRO A 186 -8.58 9.34 22.53
C PRO A 186 -9.08 7.89 22.51
N ARG A 187 -9.24 7.30 23.69
CA ARG A 187 -9.85 5.98 23.82
C ARG A 187 -11.26 6.06 23.26
N GLN A 188 -11.51 5.31 22.19
CA GLN A 188 -12.83 5.17 21.59
C GLN A 188 -13.77 4.63 22.68
N LYS A 189 -14.51 5.53 23.34
CA LYS A 189 -15.39 5.17 24.46
C LYS A 189 -16.38 4.17 23.91
N SER A 190 -16.25 2.91 24.32
CA SER A 190 -17.12 1.86 23.83
C SER A 190 -18.56 2.29 24.08
N ASN A 191 -19.39 2.25 23.04
CA ASN A 191 -20.83 2.51 23.18
C ASN A 191 -21.52 1.41 24.03
N LEU A 192 -20.77 0.46 24.63
CA LEU A 192 -21.28 -0.58 25.53
C LEU A 192 -22.14 0.00 26.65
N PHE A 193 -21.79 1.17 27.20
CA PHE A 193 -22.65 1.82 28.20
C PHE A 193 -24.00 2.25 27.60
N LYS A 194 -24.01 2.85 26.40
CA LYS A 194 -25.25 3.22 25.69
C LYS A 194 -26.07 1.98 25.29
N ILE A 195 -25.41 0.92 24.82
CA ILE A 195 -26.04 -0.36 24.46
C ILE A 195 -26.63 -1.03 25.71
N ALA A 196 -25.93 -1.03 26.84
CA ALA A 196 -26.42 -1.56 28.10
C ALA A 196 -27.68 -0.81 28.59
N VAL A 197 -27.69 0.53 28.49
CA VAL A 197 -28.86 1.35 28.83
C VAL A 197 -30.06 1.01 27.93
N VAL A 198 -29.85 0.86 26.62
CA VAL A 198 -30.91 0.46 25.67
C VAL A 198 -31.43 -0.96 25.96
N LEU A 199 -30.54 -1.91 26.27
CA LEU A 199 -30.93 -3.28 26.61
C LEU A 199 -31.75 -3.33 27.90
N ILE A 200 -31.36 -2.58 28.94
CA ILE A 200 -32.13 -2.48 30.19
C ILE A 200 -33.54 -1.91 29.92
N PHE A 201 -33.63 -0.89 29.06
CA PHE A 201 -34.90 -0.28 28.68
C PHE A 201 -35.80 -1.25 27.90
N LEU A 202 -35.24 -1.99 26.94
CA LEU A 202 -35.95 -3.05 26.20
C LEU A 202 -36.40 -4.19 27.11
N PHE A 203 -35.59 -4.57 28.10
CA PHE A 203 -35.95 -5.59 29.08
C PHE A 203 -37.13 -5.13 29.95
N ALA A 204 -37.13 -3.87 30.39
CA ALA A 204 -38.23 -3.31 31.18
C ALA A 204 -39.55 -3.27 30.39
N ILE A 205 -39.49 -2.90 29.10
CA ILE A 205 -40.66 -2.92 28.20
C ILE A 205 -41.14 -4.34 27.95
N GLY A 206 -40.22 -5.26 27.63
CA GLY A 206 -40.52 -6.67 27.39
C GLY A 206 -41.16 -7.34 28.59
N TYR A 207 -40.66 -7.06 29.80
CA TYR A 207 -41.26 -7.54 31.05
C TYR A 207 -42.67 -6.95 31.28
N GLY A 208 -42.88 -5.66 30.98
CA GLY A 208 -44.19 -5.03 31.02
C GLY A 208 -45.21 -5.70 30.10
N ILE A 209 -44.82 -6.00 28.85
CA ILE A 209 -45.67 -6.68 27.87
C ILE A 209 -45.90 -8.16 28.23
N TRP A 210 -44.88 -8.88 28.69
CA TRP A 210 -45.02 -10.28 29.09
C TRP A 210 -45.93 -10.45 30.32
N SER A 211 -45.83 -9.53 31.28
CA SER A 211 -46.68 -9.54 32.48
C SER A 211 -48.17 -9.31 32.19
N THR A 212 -48.50 -8.67 31.06
CA THR A 212 -49.89 -8.41 30.64
C THR A 212 -50.48 -9.52 29.75
N LEU A 213 -49.64 -10.39 29.18
CA LEU A 213 -50.05 -11.47 28.27
C LEU A 213 -50.19 -12.85 28.92
N GLN A 214 -49.85 -13.02 30.21
CA GLN A 214 -50.10 -14.27 30.94
C GLN A 214 -51.55 -14.37 31.44
N THR A 215 -52.51 -14.46 30.53
CA THR A 215 -53.82 -15.06 30.85
C THR A 215 -54.14 -16.17 29.87
N LYS A 216 -54.01 -17.40 30.38
CA LYS A 216 -54.56 -18.67 29.88
C LYS A 216 -54.15 -19.11 28.48
N THR A 217 -53.34 -20.15 28.41
CA THR A 217 -53.46 -21.11 27.29
C THR A 217 -53.19 -22.52 27.81
N GLN A 218 -54.25 -23.33 27.76
CA GLN A 218 -54.26 -24.73 28.14
C GLN A 218 -53.55 -25.59 27.09
N ILE A 219 -52.96 -26.64 27.62
CA ILE A 219 -52.24 -27.73 26.97
C ILE A 219 -53.19 -28.53 26.07
N SER A 220 -52.75 -28.84 24.85
CA SER A 220 -53.30 -29.95 24.06
C SER A 220 -52.16 -30.76 23.44
N THR A 221 -52.09 -32.01 23.89
CA THR A 221 -51.24 -33.09 23.37
C THR A 221 -51.74 -33.53 22.00
N GLY A 222 -50.96 -33.25 20.96
CA GLY A 222 -51.13 -33.82 19.62
C GLY A 222 -49.91 -34.63 19.23
N ILE A 223 -50.07 -35.96 19.18
CA ILE A 223 -49.09 -36.91 18.66
C ILE A 223 -48.92 -36.61 17.17
N THR A 224 -47.72 -36.19 16.75
CA THR A 224 -47.37 -36.05 15.32
C THR A 224 -46.26 -37.03 14.98
N THR A 225 -46.63 -38.00 14.16
CA THR A 225 -45.79 -39.00 13.51
C THR A 225 -44.64 -38.37 12.73
N GLN A 226 -43.43 -38.88 12.99
CA GLN A 226 -42.16 -38.55 12.34
C GLN A 226 -42.13 -39.13 10.92
N PRO A 227 -42.00 -38.33 9.85
CA PRO A 227 -41.59 -38.85 8.56
C PRO A 227 -40.06 -38.99 8.54
N ASN A 228 -39.60 -40.18 8.14
CA ASN A 228 -38.22 -40.50 7.82
C ASN A 228 -37.60 -39.40 6.93
N GLN A 229 -36.74 -38.56 7.52
CA GLN A 229 -35.84 -37.72 6.77
C GLN A 229 -34.72 -38.61 6.22
N THR A 230 -34.78 -38.87 4.93
CA THR A 230 -33.62 -39.26 4.13
C THR A 230 -32.48 -38.31 4.48
N ARG A 231 -31.37 -38.87 5.00
CA ARG A 231 -30.12 -38.15 5.21
C ARG A 231 -29.71 -37.49 3.88
N GLN A 232 -30.09 -36.24 3.68
CA GLN A 232 -29.47 -35.39 2.68
C GLN A 232 -28.01 -35.31 3.10
N VAL A 233 -27.13 -35.86 2.26
CA VAL A 233 -25.69 -35.72 2.40
C VAL A 233 -25.44 -34.23 2.59
N THR A 234 -24.99 -33.83 3.77
CA THR A 234 -24.73 -32.44 4.12
C THR A 234 -23.60 -31.97 3.22
N GLN A 235 -23.96 -31.42 2.06
CA GLN A 235 -23.00 -30.90 1.10
C GLN A 235 -22.25 -29.78 1.80
N ASN A 236 -20.92 -29.89 1.87
CA ASN A 236 -20.08 -28.89 2.53
C ASN A 236 -20.40 -27.51 1.93
N PRO A 237 -20.90 -26.55 2.72
CA PRO A 237 -21.32 -25.24 2.19
C PRO A 237 -20.16 -24.50 1.50
N TYR A 238 -18.92 -24.75 1.91
CA TYR A 238 -17.71 -24.16 1.33
C TYR A 238 -17.10 -24.96 0.17
N ALA A 239 -17.83 -25.93 -0.42
CA ALA A 239 -17.31 -26.73 -1.52
C ALA A 239 -16.90 -25.88 -2.75
N GLY A 240 -17.65 -24.82 -3.06
CA GLY A 240 -17.32 -23.87 -4.13
C GLY A 240 -16.01 -23.13 -3.86
N TYR A 241 -15.86 -22.57 -2.67
CA TYR A 241 -14.64 -21.89 -2.21
C TYR A 241 -13.41 -22.80 -2.31
N ILE A 242 -13.51 -24.03 -1.80
CA ILE A 242 -12.43 -25.01 -1.85
C ILE A 242 -12.07 -25.34 -3.30
N LYS A 243 -13.07 -25.59 -4.16
CA LYS A 243 -12.84 -25.95 -5.57
C LYS A 243 -12.14 -24.82 -6.33
N ALA A 244 -12.55 -23.57 -6.11
CA ALA A 244 -11.93 -22.41 -6.73
C ALA A 244 -10.46 -22.22 -6.30
N LEU A 245 -10.16 -22.47 -5.02
CA LEU A 245 -8.78 -22.39 -4.50
C LEU A 245 -7.94 -23.64 -4.78
N GLN A 246 -8.53 -24.76 -5.21
CA GLN A 246 -7.80 -25.95 -5.70
C GLN A 246 -7.31 -25.80 -7.15
N THR A 247 -6.95 -24.58 -7.51
CA THR A 247 -6.22 -24.20 -8.73
C THR A 247 -4.72 -24.07 -8.39
N PRO A 248 -3.83 -24.04 -9.40
CA PRO A 248 -2.41 -23.79 -9.17
C PRO A 248 -2.20 -22.44 -8.45
N ALA A 249 -1.22 -22.37 -7.56
CA ALA A 249 -0.95 -21.14 -6.81
C ALA A 249 -0.55 -20.00 -7.77
N PRO A 250 -1.15 -18.80 -7.67
CA PRO A 250 -0.80 -17.64 -8.50
C PRO A 250 0.70 -17.31 -8.52
N SER A 251 1.34 -17.40 -7.35
CA SER A 251 2.79 -17.22 -7.19
C SER A 251 3.59 -18.16 -8.09
N GLU A 252 3.27 -19.45 -8.07
CA GLU A 252 3.95 -20.47 -8.88
C GLU A 252 3.64 -20.33 -10.37
N GLN A 253 2.41 -19.93 -10.71
CA GLN A 253 2.03 -19.62 -12.09
C GLN A 253 2.89 -18.49 -12.67
N LEU A 254 2.95 -17.35 -11.97
CA LEU A 254 3.75 -16.19 -12.41
C LEU A 254 5.24 -16.56 -12.50
N ARG A 255 5.82 -17.20 -11.47
CA ARG A 255 7.22 -17.62 -11.48
C ARG A 255 7.55 -18.53 -12.66
N THR A 256 6.66 -19.50 -12.95
CA THR A 256 6.84 -20.39 -14.10
C THR A 256 6.80 -19.62 -15.41
N ILE A 257 5.85 -18.69 -15.58
CA ILE A 257 5.74 -17.85 -16.77
C ILE A 257 7.00 -16.98 -16.95
N LEU A 258 7.48 -16.33 -15.89
CA LEU A 258 8.70 -15.52 -15.92
C LEU A 258 9.93 -16.35 -16.31
N ALA A 259 10.04 -17.58 -15.81
CA ALA A 259 11.10 -18.51 -16.22
C ALA A 259 11.01 -18.89 -17.71
N ARG A 260 9.79 -19.03 -18.25
CA ARG A 260 9.58 -19.26 -19.69
C ARG A 260 9.94 -18.06 -20.53
N ILE A 261 9.61 -16.84 -20.10
CA ILE A 261 10.02 -15.60 -20.79
C ILE A 261 11.55 -15.53 -20.87
N LYS A 262 12.26 -15.74 -19.76
CA LYS A 262 13.73 -15.78 -19.74
C LYS A 262 14.30 -16.81 -20.73
N THR A 263 13.63 -17.96 -20.86
CA THR A 263 14.03 -18.98 -21.83
C THR A 263 13.79 -18.52 -23.27
N LEU A 264 12.65 -17.88 -23.56
CA LEU A 264 12.31 -17.36 -24.90
C LEU A 264 13.22 -16.22 -25.35
N LEU A 265 13.73 -15.39 -24.42
CA LEU A 265 14.72 -14.35 -24.74
C LEU A 265 16.07 -14.92 -25.23
N THR A 266 16.27 -16.24 -25.19
CA THR A 266 17.44 -16.91 -25.76
C THR A 266 17.29 -17.30 -27.23
N ILE A 267 16.11 -17.08 -27.84
CA ILE A 267 15.89 -17.45 -29.25
C ILE A 267 16.69 -16.51 -30.16
N PRO A 268 17.62 -17.02 -31.00
CA PRO A 268 18.46 -16.16 -31.83
C PRO A 268 17.66 -15.38 -32.88
N GLY A 269 17.68 -14.04 -32.77
CA GLY A 269 17.02 -13.13 -33.72
C GLY A 269 15.50 -13.10 -33.66
N TRP A 270 14.91 -13.61 -32.58
CA TRP A 270 13.47 -13.52 -32.31
C TRP A 270 13.25 -13.01 -30.89
N THR A 271 12.22 -12.19 -30.70
CA THR A 271 11.82 -11.70 -29.38
C THR A 271 10.35 -12.04 -29.13
N PRO A 272 9.96 -12.47 -27.92
CA PRO A 272 8.55 -12.48 -27.55
C PRO A 272 8.03 -11.05 -27.50
N VAL A 273 6.83 -10.82 -28.03
CA VAL A 273 6.19 -9.49 -28.04
C VAL A 273 4.92 -9.46 -27.22
N GLN A 274 4.16 -10.56 -27.24
CA GLN A 274 2.91 -10.67 -26.50
C GLN A 274 2.83 -12.03 -25.83
N MET A 275 2.13 -12.08 -24.70
CA MET A 275 1.82 -13.30 -23.99
C MET A 275 0.36 -13.28 -23.56
N ASN A 276 -0.34 -14.39 -23.73
CA ASN A 276 -1.67 -14.59 -23.19
C ASN A 276 -1.76 -15.91 -22.43
N LEU A 277 -2.22 -15.86 -21.19
CA LEU A 277 -2.53 -17.02 -20.39
C LEU A 277 -3.98 -17.47 -20.65
N LYS A 278 -4.16 -18.72 -21.10
CA LYS A 278 -5.46 -19.36 -21.30
C LYS A 278 -5.50 -20.68 -20.52
N GLY A 279 -6.13 -20.64 -19.35
CA GLY A 279 -6.12 -21.77 -18.42
C GLY A 279 -4.68 -22.11 -18.00
N GLN A 280 -4.25 -23.34 -18.25
CA GLN A 280 -2.87 -23.78 -17.98
C GLN A 280 -1.93 -23.66 -19.19
N SER A 281 -2.32 -22.92 -20.24
CA SER A 281 -1.45 -22.72 -21.41
C SER A 281 -1.05 -21.26 -21.55
N ALA A 282 0.25 -20.99 -21.61
CA ALA A 282 0.80 -19.69 -21.94
C ALA A 282 1.20 -19.66 -23.42
N ILE A 283 0.61 -18.74 -24.17
CA ILE A 283 0.85 -18.57 -25.61
C ILE A 283 1.68 -17.31 -25.79
N PHE A 284 2.87 -17.47 -26.36
CA PHE A 284 3.82 -16.39 -26.59
C PHE A 284 3.93 -16.10 -28.08
N ASP A 285 3.60 -14.89 -28.47
CA ASP A 285 3.75 -14.44 -29.84
C ASP A 285 5.15 -13.88 -30.04
N LEU A 286 5.79 -14.29 -31.13
CA LEU A 286 7.16 -13.93 -31.46
C LEU A 286 7.22 -12.96 -32.64
N GLN A 287 8.19 -12.06 -32.59
CA GLN A 287 8.57 -11.17 -33.69
C GLN A 287 10.03 -11.41 -34.08
N GLY A 288 10.29 -11.50 -35.38
CA GLY A 288 11.65 -11.59 -35.91
C GLY A 288 12.36 -10.25 -35.84
N VAL A 289 13.54 -10.22 -35.22
CA VAL A 289 14.44 -9.06 -35.11
C VAL A 289 15.76 -9.43 -35.77
N GLY A 290 15.71 -9.72 -37.08
CA GLY A 290 16.86 -10.20 -37.85
C GLY A 290 17.11 -11.71 -37.83
N GLY A 291 16.25 -12.49 -37.16
CA GLY A 291 16.34 -13.96 -37.12
C GLY A 291 15.76 -14.65 -38.36
N ASN A 292 16.30 -15.82 -38.67
CA ASN A 292 15.77 -16.73 -39.70
C ASN A 292 14.88 -17.80 -39.05
N THR A 293 13.78 -18.16 -39.69
CA THR A 293 12.89 -19.28 -39.31
C THR A 293 13.66 -20.59 -39.05
N ALA A 294 14.75 -20.84 -39.77
CA ALA A 294 15.59 -22.03 -39.54
C ALA A 294 16.19 -22.06 -38.12
N LEU A 295 16.61 -20.91 -37.58
CA LEU A 295 17.15 -20.81 -36.22
C LEU A 295 16.05 -21.02 -35.17
N LEU A 296 14.86 -20.44 -35.41
CA LEU A 296 13.68 -20.66 -34.56
C LEU A 296 13.32 -22.15 -34.51
N MET A 297 13.22 -22.82 -35.66
CA MET A 297 12.92 -24.26 -35.72
C MET A 297 13.99 -25.12 -35.03
N GLY A 298 15.27 -24.74 -35.17
CA GLY A 298 16.37 -25.40 -34.45
C GLY A 298 16.21 -25.30 -32.94
N TRP A 299 15.94 -24.09 -32.44
CA TRP A 299 15.71 -23.83 -31.02
C TRP A 299 14.47 -24.58 -30.49
N VAL A 300 13.37 -24.58 -31.24
CA VAL A 300 12.13 -25.29 -30.91
C VAL A 300 12.38 -26.80 -30.76
N LYS A 301 13.16 -27.38 -31.68
CA LYS A 301 13.54 -28.80 -31.61
C LYS A 301 14.43 -29.09 -30.41
N GLU A 302 15.39 -28.22 -30.10
CA GLU A 302 16.29 -28.37 -28.95
C GLU A 302 15.52 -28.30 -27.62
N LYS A 303 14.65 -27.30 -27.46
CA LYS A 303 13.87 -27.09 -26.24
C LYS A 303 12.59 -27.93 -26.16
N LYS A 304 12.28 -28.69 -27.22
CA LYS A 304 11.03 -29.47 -27.37
C LYS A 304 9.79 -28.59 -27.12
N ALA A 305 9.80 -27.39 -27.68
CA ALA A 305 8.68 -26.46 -27.57
C ALA A 305 7.63 -26.75 -28.65
N ASP A 306 6.36 -26.40 -28.39
CA ASP A 306 5.31 -26.46 -29.38
C ASP A 306 5.24 -25.11 -30.13
N LEU A 307 5.48 -25.14 -31.44
CA LEU A 307 5.43 -23.96 -32.32
C LEU A 307 4.21 -24.03 -33.23
N GLU A 308 3.44 -22.96 -33.23
CA GLU A 308 2.35 -22.73 -34.17
C GLU A 308 2.69 -21.52 -35.07
N ILE A 309 2.60 -21.70 -36.39
CA ILE A 309 2.76 -20.60 -37.34
C ILE A 309 1.43 -20.41 -38.09
N LYS A 310 0.76 -19.28 -37.85
CA LYS A 310 -0.51 -18.93 -38.50
C LYS A 310 -0.49 -17.48 -38.95
N ASN A 311 -0.94 -17.20 -40.18
CA ASN A 311 -1.08 -15.85 -40.71
C ASN A 311 0.20 -14.99 -40.55
N SER A 312 1.36 -15.58 -40.84
CA SER A 312 2.68 -14.92 -40.67
C SER A 312 3.04 -14.54 -39.23
N LYS A 313 2.32 -15.07 -38.24
CA LYS A 313 2.62 -14.96 -36.82
C LYS A 313 3.15 -16.30 -36.31
N ALA A 314 4.30 -16.25 -35.64
CA ALA A 314 4.88 -17.41 -34.97
C ALA A 314 4.55 -17.34 -33.48
N SER A 315 4.00 -18.42 -32.92
CA SER A 315 3.59 -18.47 -31.52
C SER A 315 4.14 -19.75 -30.87
N ILE A 316 4.74 -19.62 -29.70
CA ILE A 316 5.16 -20.75 -28.87
C ILE A 316 4.10 -21.01 -27.81
N ILE A 317 3.68 -22.27 -27.67
CA ILE A 317 2.68 -22.68 -26.69
C ILE A 317 3.39 -23.48 -25.59
N TYR A 318 3.20 -23.07 -24.34
CA TYR A 318 3.68 -23.81 -23.18
C TYR A 318 2.51 -24.24 -22.29
N THR A 319 2.42 -25.55 -22.04
CA THR A 319 1.58 -26.06 -20.95
C THR A 319 2.29 -25.91 -19.61
N LEU A 320 1.67 -25.17 -18.70
CA LEU A 320 2.11 -24.95 -17.33
C LEU A 320 1.68 -26.16 -16.49
N ASN A 321 2.54 -27.16 -16.38
CA ASN A 321 2.29 -28.36 -15.56
C ASN A 321 2.48 -28.07 -14.06
N ILE A 322 1.63 -27.21 -13.50
CA ILE A 322 1.74 -26.75 -12.10
C ILE A 322 0.69 -27.49 -11.27
N PRO A 323 1.08 -28.15 -10.16
CA PRO A 323 0.11 -28.84 -9.32
C PRO A 323 -0.87 -27.86 -8.67
N SER A 324 -2.12 -28.29 -8.52
CA SER A 324 -3.12 -27.56 -7.73
C SER A 324 -2.68 -27.43 -6.27
N ARG A 325 -3.09 -26.32 -5.64
CA ARG A 325 -2.89 -26.11 -4.20
C ARG A 325 -3.51 -27.22 -3.37
N THR A 326 -2.92 -27.47 -2.20
CA THR A 326 -3.56 -28.26 -1.15
C THR A 326 -4.87 -27.61 -0.73
N ARG A 327 -5.82 -28.41 -0.24
CA ARG A 327 -7.11 -27.91 0.26
C ARG A 327 -6.87 -26.79 1.30
N PRO A 328 -7.52 -25.62 1.15
CA PRO A 328 -7.34 -24.53 2.10
C PRO A 328 -7.88 -24.92 3.48
N THR A 329 -7.14 -24.56 4.53
CA THR A 329 -7.50 -24.81 5.94
C THR A 329 -8.15 -23.61 6.60
N ASN A 330 -7.95 -22.41 6.03
CA ASN A 330 -8.45 -21.15 6.55
C ASN A 330 -9.49 -20.57 5.59
N ILE A 331 -10.49 -19.88 6.15
CA ILE A 331 -11.45 -19.08 5.40
C ILE A 331 -11.14 -17.64 5.75
N TYR A 332 -10.70 -16.88 4.76
CA TYR A 332 -10.31 -15.48 4.95
C TYR A 332 -11.52 -14.56 4.85
N ASN A 333 -11.45 -13.41 5.52
CA ASN A 333 -12.42 -12.34 5.32
C ASN A 333 -12.14 -11.67 3.96
N LEU A 334 -13.19 -11.50 3.14
CA LEU A 334 -13.02 -10.93 1.81
C LEU A 334 -12.49 -9.49 1.86
N ARG A 335 -13.02 -8.64 2.75
CA ARG A 335 -12.64 -7.23 2.85
C ARG A 335 -11.18 -7.09 3.27
N ASP A 336 -10.77 -7.82 4.31
CA ASP A 336 -9.38 -7.78 4.78
C ASP A 336 -8.41 -8.26 3.69
N THR A 337 -8.79 -9.32 2.96
CA THR A 337 -7.97 -9.85 1.87
C THR A 337 -7.84 -8.87 0.71
N VAL A 338 -8.94 -8.20 0.33
CA VAL A 338 -8.94 -7.17 -0.71
C VAL A 338 -8.05 -6.00 -0.31
N SER A 339 -8.18 -5.51 0.93
CA SER A 339 -7.35 -4.40 1.44
C SER A 339 -5.87 -4.76 1.44
N MET A 340 -5.48 -5.89 2.05
CA MET A 340 -4.08 -6.32 2.08
C MET A 340 -3.50 -6.51 0.68
N LEU A 341 -4.27 -7.06 -0.26
CA LEU A 341 -3.78 -7.22 -1.64
C LEU A 341 -3.68 -5.87 -2.36
N TYR A 342 -4.62 -4.95 -2.12
CA TYR A 342 -4.55 -3.61 -2.68
C TYR A 342 -3.32 -2.85 -2.20
N ASP A 343 -3.03 -2.91 -0.89
CA ASP A 343 -1.88 -2.25 -0.29
C ASP A 343 -0.57 -2.82 -0.86
N ALA A 344 -0.45 -4.16 -0.94
CA ALA A 344 0.71 -4.81 -1.56
C ALA A 344 0.86 -4.46 -3.05
N LEU A 345 -0.24 -4.33 -3.79
CA LEU A 345 -0.20 -3.89 -5.18
C LEU A 345 0.21 -2.42 -5.31
N ALA A 346 -0.24 -1.54 -4.42
CA ALA A 346 0.12 -0.13 -4.42
C ALA A 346 1.61 0.08 -4.06
N GLU A 347 2.15 -0.73 -3.15
CA GLU A 347 3.58 -0.71 -2.81
C GLU A 347 4.46 -1.14 -4.00
N ILE A 348 4.07 -2.21 -4.70
CA ILE A 348 4.84 -2.73 -5.84
C ILE A 348 4.64 -1.88 -7.10
N PHE A 349 3.44 -1.33 -7.30
CA PHE A 349 3.02 -0.62 -8.50
C PHE A 349 2.31 0.70 -8.16
N PRO A 350 3.04 1.71 -7.67
CA PRO A 350 2.45 2.98 -7.22
C PRO A 350 1.69 3.73 -8.33
N GLU A 351 2.09 3.57 -9.58
CA GLU A 351 1.45 4.21 -10.74
C GLU A 351 0.43 3.31 -11.46
N SER A 352 0.11 2.13 -10.91
CA SER A 352 -0.82 1.21 -11.58
C SER A 352 -2.27 1.63 -11.43
N ASN A 353 -3.02 1.48 -12.53
CA ASN A 353 -4.47 1.64 -12.51
C ASN A 353 -5.11 0.37 -11.95
N VAL A 354 -5.22 0.28 -10.63
CA VAL A 354 -5.93 -0.82 -9.95
C VAL A 354 -7.43 -0.53 -9.96
N SER A 355 -8.21 -1.45 -10.50
CA SER A 355 -9.67 -1.40 -10.50
C SER A 355 -10.23 -2.59 -9.72
N ILE A 356 -11.13 -2.29 -8.79
CA ILE A 356 -11.80 -3.29 -7.95
C ILE A 356 -13.23 -3.46 -8.47
N GLY A 357 -13.57 -4.68 -8.87
CA GLY A 357 -14.90 -5.06 -9.33
C GLY A 357 -15.92 -5.11 -8.21
N LYS A 358 -17.20 -5.23 -8.58
CA LYS A 358 -18.27 -5.43 -7.60
C LYS A 358 -18.17 -6.84 -6.98
N PRO A 359 -18.39 -7.00 -5.67
CA PRO A 359 -18.47 -8.32 -5.06
C PRO A 359 -19.57 -9.18 -5.69
N GLU A 360 -19.21 -10.41 -6.06
CA GLU A 360 -20.13 -11.45 -6.49
C GLU A 360 -20.42 -12.39 -5.32
N LYS A 361 -21.70 -12.58 -5.02
CA LYS A 361 -22.14 -13.40 -3.90
C LYS A 361 -22.29 -14.86 -4.31
N HIS A 362 -21.53 -15.73 -3.66
CA HIS A 362 -21.70 -17.18 -3.69
C HIS A 362 -22.33 -17.61 -2.35
N GLN A 363 -23.10 -18.71 -2.33
CA GLN A 363 -23.95 -19.10 -1.20
C GLN A 363 -23.44 -18.74 0.22
N VAL A 364 -22.18 -19.06 0.53
CA VAL A 364 -21.55 -18.80 1.84
C VAL A 364 -20.22 -18.03 1.76
N TYR A 365 -19.84 -17.52 0.59
CA TYR A 365 -18.61 -16.74 0.40
C TYR A 365 -18.80 -15.75 -0.74
N ASN A 366 -18.01 -14.70 -0.80
CA ASN A 366 -18.05 -13.72 -1.87
C ASN A 366 -16.73 -13.78 -2.66
N SER A 367 -16.77 -13.36 -3.93
CA SER A 367 -15.57 -13.11 -4.71
C SER A 367 -15.55 -11.69 -5.27
N VAL A 368 -14.35 -11.15 -5.46
CA VAL A 368 -14.12 -9.83 -6.07
C VAL A 368 -13.02 -9.98 -7.09
N ILE A 369 -13.23 -9.38 -8.26
CA ILE A 369 -12.22 -9.33 -9.31
C ILE A 369 -11.43 -8.03 -9.17
N ILE A 370 -10.10 -8.13 -9.02
CA ILE A 370 -9.18 -7.00 -9.13
C ILE A 370 -8.49 -7.08 -10.49
N LYS A 371 -8.54 -5.98 -11.25
CA LYS A 371 -7.80 -5.83 -12.51
C LYS A 371 -6.81 -4.69 -12.35
N PHE A 372 -5.56 -4.91 -12.74
CA PHE A 372 -4.57 -3.84 -12.78
C PHE A 372 -3.71 -3.97 -14.03
N SER A 373 -3.30 -2.81 -14.54
CA SER A 373 -2.37 -2.67 -15.65
C SER A 373 -1.05 -2.11 -15.16
N PHE A 374 0.04 -2.56 -15.74
CA PHE A 374 1.39 -2.07 -15.44
C PHE A 374 2.15 -1.82 -16.74
N ASN A 375 3.02 -0.81 -16.70
CA ASN A 375 3.81 -0.37 -17.85
C ASN A 375 5.28 -0.39 -17.47
N ASP A 376 6.12 -0.91 -18.37
CA ASP A 376 7.58 -0.88 -18.28
C ASP A 376 8.08 -1.34 -16.90
N VAL A 377 7.63 -2.53 -16.50
CA VAL A 377 8.00 -3.15 -15.24
C VAL A 377 9.09 -4.19 -15.47
N SER A 378 10.10 -4.24 -14.61
CA SER A 378 11.13 -5.28 -14.69
C SER A 378 10.60 -6.67 -14.31
N MET A 379 11.18 -7.72 -14.89
CA MET A 379 10.83 -9.10 -14.49
C MET A 379 11.02 -9.38 -12.99
N GLN A 380 11.89 -8.62 -12.30
CA GLN A 380 12.14 -8.73 -10.86
C GLN A 380 10.96 -8.20 -10.05
N ILE A 381 10.36 -7.09 -10.46
CA ILE A 381 9.16 -6.52 -9.81
C ILE A 381 7.98 -7.48 -9.98
N LEU A 382 7.80 -8.10 -11.16
CA LEU A 382 6.80 -9.16 -11.32
C LEU A 382 7.07 -10.41 -10.48
N ALA A 383 8.34 -10.71 -10.19
CA ALA A 383 8.69 -11.79 -9.28
C ALA A 383 8.36 -11.43 -7.82
N LEU A 384 8.53 -10.17 -7.42
CA LEU A 384 8.10 -9.66 -6.11
C LEU A 384 6.58 -9.75 -5.95
N LEU A 385 5.81 -9.36 -6.97
CA LEU A 385 4.37 -9.59 -7.00
C LEU A 385 4.03 -11.07 -6.80
N ALA A 386 4.76 -11.98 -7.45
CA ALA A 386 4.53 -13.41 -7.27
C ALA A 386 4.77 -13.85 -5.81
N ASP A 387 5.71 -13.22 -5.10
CA ASP A 387 5.93 -13.46 -3.68
C ASP A 387 4.82 -12.90 -2.80
N GLU A 388 4.36 -11.68 -3.07
CA GLU A 388 3.24 -11.08 -2.33
C GLU A 388 1.94 -11.87 -2.49
N LEU A 389 1.69 -12.51 -3.64
CA LEU A 389 0.50 -13.35 -3.81
C LEU A 389 0.55 -14.67 -3.02
N LYS A 390 1.66 -15.00 -2.36
CA LYS A 390 1.83 -16.26 -1.65
C LYS A 390 0.95 -16.31 -0.40
N GLY A 391 0.09 -17.34 -0.33
CA GLY A 391 -0.76 -17.58 0.85
C GLY A 391 -2.11 -16.86 0.81
N PHE A 392 -2.29 -15.90 -0.10
CA PHE A 392 -3.58 -15.26 -0.33
C PHE A 392 -4.58 -16.22 -1.02
N PRO A 393 -5.89 -16.13 -0.68
CA PRO A 393 -6.95 -16.90 -1.31
C PRO A 393 -7.34 -16.30 -2.68
N VAL A 394 -6.35 -16.21 -3.57
CA VAL A 394 -6.48 -15.58 -4.89
C VAL A 394 -6.28 -16.59 -6.02
N VAL A 395 -6.83 -16.29 -7.19
CA VAL A 395 -6.72 -17.05 -8.44
C VAL A 395 -6.42 -16.08 -9.58
N ILE A 396 -5.56 -16.47 -10.53
CA ILE A 396 -5.35 -15.70 -11.76
C ILE A 396 -6.43 -16.11 -12.76
N ASN A 397 -7.32 -15.18 -13.12
CA ASN A 397 -8.34 -15.39 -14.14
C ASN A 397 -7.82 -15.07 -15.53
N ALA A 398 -7.05 -14.00 -15.66
CA ALA A 398 -6.38 -13.63 -16.89
C ALA A 398 -5.01 -13.00 -16.59
N PHE A 399 -4.06 -13.24 -17.48
CA PHE A 399 -2.76 -12.58 -17.47
C PHE A 399 -2.32 -12.39 -18.91
N SER A 400 -2.04 -11.15 -19.29
CA SER A 400 -1.51 -10.81 -20.60
C SER A 400 -0.33 -9.85 -20.50
N LEU A 401 0.63 -10.03 -21.38
CA LEU A 401 1.73 -9.11 -21.62
C LEU A 401 1.61 -8.61 -23.05
N ASN A 402 1.72 -7.30 -23.25
CA ASN A 402 1.54 -6.64 -24.54
C ASN A 402 2.86 -6.15 -25.15
N GLN A 403 3.89 -5.99 -24.31
CA GLN A 403 5.23 -5.58 -24.69
C GLN A 403 6.22 -6.31 -23.79
N ILE A 404 7.22 -6.93 -24.41
CA ILE A 404 8.33 -7.59 -23.70
C ILE A 404 9.60 -7.12 -24.40
N ASP A 405 10.32 -6.20 -23.75
CA ASP A 405 11.49 -5.56 -24.34
C ASP A 405 12.65 -5.51 -23.34
N HIS A 406 13.78 -6.11 -23.70
CA HIS A 406 15.03 -6.09 -22.93
C HIS A 406 14.92 -6.34 -21.41
N GLY A 407 13.92 -7.11 -20.96
CA GLY A 407 13.68 -7.44 -19.56
C GLY A 407 12.65 -6.58 -18.83
N MET A 408 12.11 -5.58 -19.52
CA MET A 408 10.95 -4.78 -19.13
C MET A 408 9.69 -5.32 -19.81
N VAL A 409 8.57 -5.25 -19.11
CA VAL A 409 7.28 -5.77 -19.59
C VAL A 409 6.11 -4.89 -19.20
N SER A 410 5.13 -4.83 -20.10
CA SER A 410 3.86 -4.13 -19.89
C SER A 410 2.70 -5.10 -20.09
N GLY A 411 1.65 -4.98 -19.28
CA GLY A 411 0.60 -6.00 -19.26
C GLY A 411 -0.56 -5.71 -18.34
N ASN A 412 -1.44 -6.72 -18.25
CA ASN A 412 -2.63 -6.69 -17.40
C ASN A 412 -2.76 -8.01 -16.66
N ILE A 413 -3.13 -7.94 -15.38
CA ILE A 413 -3.45 -9.10 -14.56
C ILE A 413 -4.86 -8.93 -14.01
N GLU A 414 -5.63 -10.01 -14.08
CA GLU A 414 -6.96 -10.14 -13.48
C GLU A 414 -6.93 -11.22 -12.41
N LEU A 415 -7.07 -10.80 -11.15
CA LEU A 415 -7.09 -11.65 -9.98
C LEU A 415 -8.51 -11.79 -9.45
N GLU A 416 -8.94 -13.00 -9.15
CA GLU A 416 -10.15 -13.26 -8.37
C GLU A 416 -9.78 -13.56 -6.93
N ILE A 417 -10.31 -12.76 -6.02
CA ILE A 417 -10.12 -12.88 -4.58
C ILE A 417 -11.37 -13.52 -3.99
N LEU A 418 -11.18 -14.53 -3.14
CA LEU A 418 -12.28 -15.24 -2.50
C LEU A 418 -12.21 -15.10 -0.98
N GLY A 419 -13.34 -14.83 -0.33
CA GLY A 419 -13.43 -14.77 1.13
C GLY A 419 -14.85 -14.80 1.67
N ALA A 420 -15.01 -15.01 2.97
CA ALA A 420 -16.30 -14.90 3.64
C ALA A 420 -16.67 -13.42 3.89
N GLU A 421 -17.98 -13.15 3.92
CA GLU A 421 -18.53 -11.89 4.43
C GLU A 421 -18.43 -11.91 5.97
N ALA A 422 -17.95 -10.82 6.58
CA ALA A 422 -17.89 -10.68 8.04
C ALA A 422 -19.29 -10.48 8.64
#